data_AF-A0A4Z0FRA9-F1
#
_entry.id   AF-A0A4Z0FRA9-F1
#
_cell.length_a   1.000
_cell.length_b   1.000
_cell.length_c   1.000
_cell.angle_alpha   90.00
_cell.angle_beta   90.00
_cell.angle_gamma   90.00
#
_symmetry.space_group_name_H-M   'P 1'
#
loop_
_entity.id
_entity.type
_entity.pdbx_description
1 polymer ?
#
loop_
_entity_poly.entity_id
_entity_poly.type
_entity_poly.pdbx_seq_one_letter_code
_entity_poly.pdbx_strand_id
1 'polypeptide(L)'
;MSFRLRVLGLLMLVAMAATAATAWLTLRQANRQVRDSVTAGRQEVSRITTELHAYGFAHGSWQGVAPTVGRLSRETGQRIRVATEADVLLADSDALAGREPRPVSGQPPVLVDPRPRPRFLEGRAPGVGVKDTIVSIFRYRAATRYAACLTRSGAELTARPDAYGMPEVRTDHQPPQCAKPASKDLRTAQEDASAATACESRPRLEDCLRRVFYERTRSVTPPRLQVRLGVRDESQP
;
A
#
# COMPACT_ATOMS: atom_id res chain seq x y z
N MET A 1 -5.45 73.76 4.25
CA MET A 1 -5.60 72.33 4.60
C MET A 1 -4.42 71.92 5.47
N SER A 2 -4.66 71.73 6.77
CA SER A 2 -3.65 71.71 7.85
C SER A 2 -2.65 70.55 7.76
N PHE A 3 -1.35 70.85 7.88
CA PHE A 3 -0.23 69.89 7.96
C PHE A 3 -0.50 68.71 8.91
N ARG A 4 -1.23 68.96 10.00
CA ARG A 4 -1.61 67.97 11.01
C ARG A 4 -2.45 66.82 10.44
N LEU A 5 -3.38 67.11 9.51
CA LEU A 5 -4.21 66.09 8.86
C LEU A 5 -3.39 65.19 7.94
N ARG A 6 -2.38 65.74 7.25
CA ARG A 6 -1.47 64.95 6.40
C ARG A 6 -0.62 64.01 7.22
N VAL A 7 -0.08 64.48 8.35
CA VAL A 7 0.74 63.65 9.26
C VAL A 7 -0.09 62.53 9.88
N LEU A 8 -1.31 62.80 10.35
CA LEU A 8 -2.20 61.78 10.91
C LEU A 8 -2.58 60.71 9.89
N GLY A 9 -2.88 61.11 8.65
CA GLY A 9 -3.18 60.16 7.56
C GLY A 9 -1.99 59.24 7.25
N LEU A 10 -0.77 59.80 7.21
CA LEU A 10 0.46 59.04 6.97
C LEU A 10 0.73 58.03 8.10
N LEU A 11 0.54 58.43 9.36
CA LEU A 11 0.71 57.56 10.52
C LEU A 11 -0.29 56.39 10.51
N MET A 12 -1.56 56.65 10.22
CA MET A 12 -2.57 55.58 10.08
C MET A 12 -2.20 54.61 8.96
N LEU A 13 -1.74 55.11 7.82
CA LEU A 13 -1.39 54.29 6.67
C LEU A 13 -0.20 53.37 7.00
N VAL A 14 0.83 53.90 7.67
CA VAL A 14 1.97 53.11 8.14
C VAL A 14 1.53 52.07 9.18
N ALA A 15 0.66 52.43 10.12
CA ALA A 15 0.17 51.50 11.14
C ALA A 15 -0.66 50.35 10.53
N MET A 16 -1.51 50.64 9.54
CA MET A 16 -2.26 49.63 8.80
C MET A 16 -1.35 48.72 7.96
N ALA A 17 -0.34 49.29 7.30
CA ALA A 17 0.63 48.51 6.53
C ALA A 17 1.44 47.57 7.43
N ALA A 18 1.87 48.05 8.60
CA ALA A 18 2.59 47.24 9.58
C ALA A 18 1.74 46.07 10.09
N THR A 19 0.49 46.33 10.49
CA THR A 19 -0.42 45.28 10.97
C THR A 19 -0.79 44.26 9.89
N ALA A 20 -1.02 44.70 8.65
CA ALA A 20 -1.25 43.80 7.52
C ALA A 20 -0.03 42.92 7.22
N ALA A 21 1.19 43.47 7.29
CA ALA A 21 2.42 42.72 7.12
C ALA A 21 2.61 41.64 8.20
N THR A 22 2.36 41.98 9.47
CA THR A 22 2.41 41.01 10.58
C THR A 22 1.36 39.92 10.40
N ALA A 23 0.10 40.27 10.12
CA ALA A 23 -0.98 39.31 9.92
C ALA A 23 -0.68 38.34 8.77
N TRP A 24 -0.17 38.85 7.64
CA TRP A 24 0.23 38.03 6.49
C TRP A 24 1.38 37.07 6.84
N LEU A 25 2.39 37.53 7.57
CA LEU A 25 3.51 36.71 8.01
C LEU A 25 3.05 35.57 8.92
N THR A 26 2.23 35.86 9.92
CA THR A 26 1.67 34.84 10.84
C THR A 26 0.84 33.81 10.07
N LEU A 27 -0.04 34.25 9.18
CA LEU A 27 -0.89 33.35 8.39
C LEU A 27 -0.05 32.46 7.44
N ARG A 28 1.00 33.03 6.83
CA ARG A 28 1.93 32.29 5.96
C ARG A 28 2.73 31.26 6.74
N GLN A 29 3.14 31.58 7.96
CA GLN A 29 3.89 30.68 8.83
C GLN A 29 3.01 29.52 9.32
N ALA A 30 1.79 29.81 9.78
CA ALA A 30 0.82 28.79 10.17
C ALA A 30 0.48 27.84 9.02
N ASN A 31 0.26 28.39 7.80
CA ASN A 31 -0.03 27.57 6.62
C ASN A 31 1.14 26.68 6.18
N ARG A 32 2.40 27.13 6.34
CA ARG A 32 3.57 26.31 6.02
C ARG A 32 3.69 25.13 6.98
N GLN A 33 3.57 25.36 8.29
CA GLN A 33 3.63 24.30 9.29
C GLN A 33 2.55 23.23 9.08
N VAL A 34 1.32 23.63 8.73
CA VAL A 34 0.24 22.70 8.40
C VAL A 34 0.55 21.91 7.12
N ARG A 35 1.02 22.57 6.05
CA ARG A 35 1.35 21.90 4.78
C ARG A 35 2.52 20.93 4.92
N ASP A 36 3.56 21.30 5.65
CA ASP A 36 4.73 20.46 5.87
C ASP A 36 4.37 19.23 6.70
N SER A 37 3.54 19.39 7.73
CA SER A 37 3.02 18.29 8.56
C SER A 37 2.14 17.31 7.75
N VAL A 38 1.28 17.82 6.87
CA VAL A 38 0.43 16.99 5.99
C VAL A 38 1.26 16.25 4.93
N THR A 39 2.30 16.89 4.38
CA THR A 39 3.17 16.29 3.36
C THR A 39 4.07 15.21 3.96
N ALA A 40 4.65 15.46 5.13
CA ALA A 40 5.45 14.49 5.87
C ALA A 40 4.63 13.25 6.27
N GLY A 41 3.41 13.45 6.80
CA GLY A 41 2.50 12.35 7.14
C GLY A 41 2.14 11.48 5.92
N ARG A 42 1.96 12.07 4.74
CA ARG A 42 1.67 11.33 3.50
C ARG A 42 2.85 10.49 3.02
N GLN A 43 4.08 11.02 3.13
CA GLN A 43 5.29 10.28 2.76
C GLN A 43 5.49 9.05 3.66
N GLU A 44 5.23 9.18 4.95
CA GLU A 44 5.32 8.06 5.91
C GLU A 44 4.25 6.99 5.66
N VAL A 45 2.99 7.39 5.44
CA VAL A 45 1.91 6.44 5.05
C VAL A 45 2.29 5.70 3.77
N SER A 46 2.81 6.40 2.77
CA SER A 46 3.25 5.81 1.51
C SER A 46 4.38 4.80 1.72
N ARG A 47 5.38 5.13 2.55
CA ARG A 47 6.47 4.21 2.90
C ARG A 47 5.95 2.95 3.60
N ILE A 48 5.10 3.11 4.62
CA ILE A 48 4.53 1.99 5.39
C ILE A 48 3.73 1.06 4.45
N THR A 49 2.84 1.63 3.64
CA THR A 49 1.98 0.85 2.74
C THR A 49 2.77 0.19 1.61
N THR A 50 3.82 0.83 1.10
CA THR A 50 4.72 0.27 0.08
C THR A 50 5.52 -0.92 0.63
N GLU A 51 6.06 -0.80 1.83
CA GLU A 51 6.82 -1.88 2.48
C GLU A 51 5.93 -3.07 2.85
N LEU A 52 4.71 -2.81 3.33
CA LEU A 52 3.72 -3.87 3.58
C LEU A 52 3.25 -4.53 2.28
N HIS A 53 3.06 -3.75 1.21
CA HIS A 53 2.79 -4.29 -0.13
C HIS A 53 3.91 -5.23 -0.57
N ALA A 54 5.16 -4.77 -0.50
CA ALA A 54 6.33 -5.55 -0.88
C ALA A 54 6.46 -6.83 -0.06
N TYR A 55 6.18 -6.77 1.25
CA TYR A 55 6.16 -7.95 2.11
C TYR A 55 5.17 -9.00 1.61
N GLY A 56 3.90 -8.62 1.40
CA GLY A 56 2.86 -9.54 0.95
C GLY A 56 3.09 -10.06 -0.47
N PHE A 57 3.63 -9.21 -1.35
CA PHE A 57 4.05 -9.57 -2.70
C PHE A 57 5.13 -10.66 -2.68
N ALA A 58 6.10 -10.54 -1.78
CA ALA A 58 7.20 -11.49 -1.67
C ALA A 58 6.81 -12.79 -0.96
N HIS A 59 6.10 -12.71 0.16
CA HIS A 59 5.85 -13.85 1.05
C HIS A 59 4.60 -14.64 0.67
N GLY A 60 3.71 -14.07 -0.15
CA GLY A 60 2.44 -14.72 -0.52
C GLY A 60 1.53 -15.04 0.67
N SER A 61 1.79 -14.41 1.83
CA SER A 61 1.03 -14.50 3.07
C SER A 61 1.42 -13.34 3.99
N TRP A 62 0.71 -13.17 5.12
CA TRP A 62 1.06 -12.19 6.15
C TRP A 62 1.75 -12.81 7.37
N GLN A 63 2.11 -14.09 7.30
CA GLN A 63 2.74 -14.78 8.41
C GLN A 63 4.15 -14.24 8.63
N GLY A 64 4.46 -13.80 9.85
CA GLY A 64 5.76 -13.19 10.14
C GLY A 64 5.86 -11.71 9.76
N VAL A 65 4.75 -11.00 9.53
CA VAL A 65 4.75 -9.55 9.22
C VAL A 65 5.14 -8.67 10.43
N ALA A 66 5.03 -9.20 11.65
CA ALA A 66 5.22 -8.44 12.89
C ALA A 66 6.61 -7.74 13.02
N PRO A 67 7.75 -8.38 12.73
CA PRO A 67 9.05 -7.71 12.73
C PRO A 67 9.12 -6.52 11.75
N THR A 68 8.51 -6.65 10.57
CA THR A 68 8.39 -5.56 9.58
C THR A 68 7.61 -4.38 10.15
N VAL A 69 6.47 -4.64 10.79
CA VAL A 69 5.65 -3.61 11.46
C VAL A 69 6.42 -2.93 12.59
N GLY A 70 7.12 -3.68 13.43
CA GLY A 70 7.94 -3.14 14.50
C GLY A 70 9.09 -2.26 13.97
N ARG A 71 9.77 -2.69 12.90
CA ARG A 71 10.80 -1.89 12.22
C ARG A 71 10.24 -0.59 11.66
N LEU A 72 9.13 -0.67 10.90
CA LEU A 72 8.49 0.51 10.31
C LEU A 72 8.02 1.49 11.38
N SER A 73 7.49 1.01 12.50
CA SER A 73 7.09 1.86 13.63
C SER A 73 8.28 2.60 14.23
N ARG A 74 9.44 1.94 14.42
CA ARG A 74 10.66 2.60 14.89
C ARG A 74 11.22 3.62 13.90
N GLU A 75 11.21 3.30 12.60
CA GLU A 75 11.71 4.18 11.54
C GLU A 75 10.84 5.41 11.31
N THR A 76 9.52 5.29 11.50
CA THR A 76 8.56 6.37 11.24
C THR A 76 8.10 7.08 12.52
N GLY A 77 8.31 6.50 13.70
CA GLY A 77 7.74 6.99 14.96
C GLY A 77 6.22 6.85 15.05
N GLN A 78 5.57 6.21 14.07
CA GLN A 78 4.12 6.02 14.05
C GLN A 78 3.76 4.72 14.78
N ARG A 79 2.63 4.72 15.49
CA ARG A 79 2.00 3.45 15.87
C ARG A 79 1.37 2.84 14.63
N ILE A 80 1.63 1.57 14.39
CA ILE A 80 1.13 0.82 13.25
C ILE A 80 0.36 -0.39 13.77
N ARG A 81 -0.94 -0.42 13.52
CA ARG A 81 -1.80 -1.59 13.73
C ARG A 81 -2.17 -2.17 12.37
N VAL A 82 -1.86 -3.45 12.19
CA VAL A 82 -2.14 -4.20 10.96
C VAL A 82 -3.10 -5.32 11.28
N ALA A 83 -4.25 -5.31 10.60
CA ALA A 83 -5.24 -6.37 10.64
C ALA A 83 -5.59 -6.80 9.22
N THR A 84 -6.21 -7.97 9.06
CA THR A 84 -6.84 -8.35 7.79
C THR A 84 -8.14 -7.57 7.57
N GLU A 85 -8.68 -7.60 6.35
CA GLU A 85 -9.99 -7.00 6.05
C GLU A 85 -11.16 -7.63 6.83
N ALA A 86 -10.96 -8.82 7.40
CA ALA A 86 -11.90 -9.49 8.31
C ALA A 86 -11.61 -9.19 9.80
N ASP A 87 -10.89 -8.11 10.09
CA ASP A 87 -10.51 -7.63 11.42
C ASP A 87 -9.67 -8.60 12.28
N VAL A 88 -9.08 -9.63 11.66
CA VAL A 88 -8.07 -10.48 12.33
C VAL A 88 -6.79 -9.67 12.55
N LEU A 89 -6.46 -9.38 13.80
CA LEU A 89 -5.24 -8.66 14.18
C LEU A 89 -4.00 -9.49 13.85
N LEU A 90 -3.05 -8.90 13.13
CA LEU A 90 -1.79 -9.54 12.75
C LEU A 90 -0.60 -8.99 13.53
N ALA A 91 -0.57 -7.68 13.75
CA ALA A 91 0.46 -6.99 14.52
C ALA A 91 -0.03 -5.64 15.03
N ASP A 92 0.41 -5.25 16.22
CA ASP A 92 0.29 -3.89 16.75
C ASP A 92 1.65 -3.47 17.30
N SER A 93 2.20 -2.38 16.78
CA SER A 93 3.54 -1.91 17.16
C SER A 93 3.67 -1.57 18.65
N ASP A 94 2.58 -1.15 19.32
CA ASP A 94 2.63 -0.88 20.77
C ASP A 94 2.76 -2.20 21.55
N ALA A 95 1.97 -3.22 21.19
CA ALA A 95 2.07 -4.55 21.78
C ALA A 95 3.44 -5.19 21.53
N LEU A 96 3.99 -5.03 20.30
CA LEU A 96 5.33 -5.51 19.96
C LEU A 96 6.45 -4.81 20.74
N ALA A 97 6.18 -3.61 21.27
CA ALA A 97 7.09 -2.87 22.13
C ALA A 97 6.81 -3.08 23.63
N GLY A 98 5.94 -4.03 24.00
CA GLY A 98 5.59 -4.31 25.39
C GLY A 98 4.74 -3.24 26.06
N ARG A 99 4.15 -2.32 25.29
CA ARG A 99 3.24 -1.28 25.79
C ARG A 99 1.79 -1.73 25.67
N GLU A 100 0.93 -1.18 26.52
CA GLU A 100 -0.51 -1.33 26.34
C GLU A 100 -0.94 -0.67 25.02
N PRO A 101 -1.68 -1.37 24.14
CA PRO A 101 -2.13 -0.80 22.88
C PRO A 101 -3.06 0.39 23.13
N ARG A 102 -2.66 1.58 22.67
CA ARG A 102 -3.51 2.78 22.73
C ARG A 102 -4.85 2.57 22.00
N PRO A 103 -5.84 3.44 22.17
CA PRO A 103 -7.01 3.45 21.30
C PRO A 103 -6.61 3.66 19.83
N VAL A 104 -7.31 3.03 18.91
CA VAL A 104 -7.10 3.26 17.47
C VAL A 104 -7.62 4.65 17.13
N SER A 105 -6.89 5.41 16.32
CA SER A 105 -7.38 6.70 15.81
C SER A 105 -8.72 6.51 15.07
N GLY A 106 -9.58 7.54 15.12
CA GLY A 106 -10.84 7.56 14.35
C GLY A 106 -10.62 7.66 12.83
N GLN A 107 -9.37 7.69 12.36
CA GLN A 107 -9.08 7.73 10.94
C GLN A 107 -9.42 6.38 10.27
N PRO A 108 -9.98 6.40 9.04
CA PRO A 108 -10.21 5.19 8.29
C PRO A 108 -8.91 4.40 8.05
N PRO A 109 -8.97 3.05 8.09
CA PRO A 109 -7.81 2.23 7.77
C PRO A 109 -7.39 2.43 6.31
N VAL A 110 -6.08 2.39 6.07
CA VAL A 110 -5.52 2.33 4.72
C VAL A 110 -5.46 0.88 4.28
N LEU A 111 -6.04 0.58 3.11
CA LEU A 111 -6.06 -0.77 2.58
C LEU A 111 -4.79 -1.08 1.78
N VAL A 112 -4.16 -2.22 2.06
CA VAL A 112 -3.01 -2.74 1.30
C VAL A 112 -3.38 -4.08 0.68
N ASP A 113 -3.34 -4.14 -0.65
CA ASP A 113 -3.56 -5.36 -1.43
C ASP A 113 -2.21 -5.85 -1.97
N PRO A 114 -1.77 -7.08 -1.65
CA PRO A 114 -0.45 -7.58 -2.04
C PRO A 114 -0.35 -7.93 -3.53
N ARG A 115 -1.47 -7.91 -4.28
CA ARG A 115 -1.46 -8.23 -5.70
C ARG A 115 -0.70 -7.16 -6.49
N PRO A 116 0.03 -7.57 -7.54
CA PRO A 116 0.55 -6.60 -8.48
C PRO A 116 -0.60 -5.92 -9.21
N ARG A 117 -0.33 -4.71 -9.70
CA ARG A 117 -1.14 -4.10 -10.75
C ARG A 117 -0.63 -4.64 -12.09
N PRO A 118 -1.45 -5.40 -12.85
CA PRO A 118 -1.09 -5.90 -14.18
C PRO A 118 -0.57 -4.78 -15.09
N ARG A 119 0.74 -4.72 -15.34
CA ARG A 119 1.34 -3.74 -16.28
C ARG A 119 1.21 -4.19 -17.74
N PHE A 120 0.95 -5.47 -17.95
CA PHE A 120 0.85 -6.06 -19.29
C PHE A 120 -0.44 -5.71 -20.03
N LEU A 121 -1.34 -4.93 -19.43
CA LEU A 121 -2.65 -4.60 -20.01
C LEU A 121 -2.64 -3.32 -20.85
N GLU A 122 -1.68 -2.43 -20.66
CA GLU A 122 -1.69 -1.09 -21.26
C GLU A 122 -1.43 -1.14 -22.78
N GLY A 123 -2.40 -0.69 -23.59
CA GLY A 123 -2.22 -0.45 -25.02
C GLY A 123 -2.02 -1.71 -25.89
N ARG A 124 -2.40 -2.89 -25.38
CA ARG A 124 -2.25 -4.17 -26.08
C ARG A 124 -3.40 -4.46 -27.03
N ALA A 125 -3.10 -5.16 -28.13
CA ALA A 125 -4.11 -5.76 -28.98
C ALA A 125 -4.96 -6.79 -28.18
N PRO A 126 -6.27 -6.93 -28.47
CA PRO A 126 -7.18 -7.71 -27.63
C PRO A 126 -6.74 -9.15 -27.31
N GLY A 127 -6.47 -9.96 -28.34
CA GLY A 127 -6.02 -11.34 -28.14
C GLY A 127 -4.69 -11.48 -27.38
N VAL A 128 -3.81 -10.48 -27.47
CA VAL A 128 -2.54 -10.47 -26.71
C VAL A 128 -2.82 -10.21 -25.23
N GLY A 129 -3.66 -9.21 -24.91
CA GLY A 129 -4.07 -8.93 -23.53
C GLY A 129 -4.76 -10.12 -22.86
N VAL A 130 -5.62 -10.83 -23.60
CA VAL A 130 -6.25 -12.09 -23.14
C VAL A 130 -5.19 -13.14 -22.80
N LYS A 131 -4.27 -13.43 -23.73
CA LYS A 131 -3.20 -14.41 -23.53
C LYS A 131 -2.32 -14.07 -22.32
N ASP A 132 -1.91 -12.81 -22.20
CA ASP A 132 -1.06 -12.37 -21.08
C ASP A 132 -1.78 -12.44 -19.74
N THR A 133 -3.10 -12.19 -19.72
CA THR A 133 -3.93 -12.34 -18.51
C THR A 133 -3.93 -13.80 -18.05
N ILE A 134 -4.12 -14.75 -18.97
CA ILE A 134 -4.11 -16.18 -18.66
C ILE A 134 -2.76 -16.61 -18.08
N VAL A 135 -1.65 -16.21 -18.73
CA VAL A 135 -0.29 -16.49 -18.25
C VAL A 135 -0.06 -15.88 -16.86
N SER A 136 -0.53 -14.65 -16.64
CA SER A 136 -0.35 -13.95 -15.37
C SER A 136 -1.14 -14.58 -14.22
N ILE A 137 -2.37 -15.04 -14.46
CA ILE A 137 -3.15 -15.79 -13.46
C ILE A 137 -2.39 -17.04 -13.02
N PHE A 138 -1.88 -17.80 -14.00
CA PHE A 138 -1.10 -19.01 -13.73
C PHE A 138 0.16 -18.69 -12.91
N ARG A 139 0.97 -17.73 -13.38
CA ARG A 139 2.23 -17.33 -12.72
C ARG A 139 2.00 -16.83 -11.31
N TYR A 140 1.01 -15.95 -11.11
CA TYR A 140 0.69 -15.43 -9.78
C TYR A 140 0.30 -16.56 -8.82
N ARG A 141 -0.61 -17.45 -9.22
CA ARG A 141 -1.02 -18.58 -8.37
C ARG A 141 0.13 -19.51 -8.02
N ALA A 142 1.00 -19.79 -8.97
CA ALA A 142 2.18 -20.61 -8.73
C ALA A 142 3.15 -19.94 -7.74
N ALA A 143 3.50 -18.68 -8.00
CA ALA A 143 4.43 -17.91 -7.18
C ALA A 143 3.92 -17.70 -5.75
N THR A 144 2.65 -17.29 -5.58
CA THR A 144 2.07 -17.04 -4.26
C THR A 144 1.99 -18.29 -3.40
N ARG A 145 1.61 -19.44 -3.96
CA ARG A 145 1.60 -20.72 -3.22
C ARG A 145 3.00 -21.15 -2.79
N TYR A 146 3.97 -21.01 -3.70
CA TYR A 146 5.36 -21.33 -3.43
C TYR A 146 5.94 -20.42 -2.34
N ALA A 147 5.74 -19.11 -2.46
CA ALA A 147 6.15 -18.12 -1.46
C ALA A 147 5.53 -18.37 -0.08
N ALA A 148 4.24 -18.68 -0.04
CA ALA A 148 3.55 -18.98 1.22
C ALA A 148 4.10 -20.25 1.88
N CYS A 149 4.53 -21.25 1.10
CA CYS A 149 5.22 -22.42 1.62
C CYS A 149 6.57 -22.05 2.24
N LEU A 150 7.40 -21.30 1.49
CA LEU A 150 8.71 -20.84 1.96
C LEU A 150 8.60 -20.02 3.27
N THR A 151 7.61 -19.13 3.33
CA THR A 151 7.34 -18.31 4.52
C THR A 151 6.97 -19.18 5.71
N ARG A 152 6.07 -20.17 5.52
CA ARG A 152 5.69 -21.13 6.58
C ARG A 152 6.86 -21.97 7.08
N SER A 153 7.80 -22.31 6.20
CA SER A 153 9.02 -23.04 6.57
C SER A 153 10.11 -22.17 7.18
N GLY A 154 9.90 -20.85 7.29
CA GLY A 154 10.91 -19.91 7.79
C GLY A 154 12.11 -19.71 6.86
N ALA A 155 11.97 -20.03 5.57
CA ALA A 155 13.03 -19.83 4.60
C ALA A 155 13.17 -18.35 4.23
N GLU A 156 14.40 -17.86 4.12
CA GLU A 156 14.65 -16.52 3.58
C GLU A 156 14.30 -16.49 2.09
N LEU A 157 13.54 -15.46 1.70
CA LEU A 157 13.04 -15.33 0.35
C LEU A 157 13.05 -13.88 -0.10
N THR A 158 13.24 -13.69 -1.40
CA THR A 158 13.08 -12.40 -2.07
C THR A 158 12.17 -12.58 -3.27
N ALA A 159 11.47 -11.51 -3.65
CA ALA A 159 10.70 -11.50 -4.88
C ALA A 159 10.98 -10.25 -5.68
N ARG A 160 11.03 -10.42 -7.00
CA ARG A 160 11.08 -9.31 -7.96
C ARG A 160 9.94 -9.45 -8.95
N PRO A 161 9.41 -8.34 -9.48
CA PRO A 161 8.43 -8.42 -10.56
C PRO A 161 9.10 -8.98 -11.83
N ASP A 162 8.45 -9.95 -12.46
CA ASP A 162 8.82 -10.44 -13.78
C ASP A 162 8.33 -9.49 -14.90
N ALA A 163 8.48 -9.89 -16.16
CA ALA A 163 8.03 -9.11 -17.32
C ALA A 163 6.52 -8.79 -17.33
N TYR A 164 5.69 -9.54 -16.61
CA TYR A 164 4.25 -9.33 -16.46
C TYR A 164 3.90 -8.64 -15.13
N GLY A 165 4.91 -8.31 -14.30
CA GLY A 165 4.74 -7.76 -12.97
C GLY A 165 4.36 -8.82 -11.92
N MET A 166 4.44 -10.11 -12.24
CA MET A 166 4.17 -11.20 -11.29
C MET A 166 5.38 -11.46 -10.39
N PRO A 167 5.19 -11.98 -9.17
CA PRO A 167 6.31 -12.30 -8.29
C PRO A 167 7.17 -13.42 -8.86
N GLU A 168 8.45 -13.15 -9.08
CA GLU A 168 9.48 -14.15 -9.27
C GLU A 168 10.20 -14.36 -7.94
N VAL A 169 9.84 -15.44 -7.24
CA VAL A 169 10.33 -15.73 -5.89
C VAL A 169 11.62 -16.55 -5.96
N ARG A 170 12.64 -16.09 -5.24
CA ARG A 170 13.96 -16.72 -5.12
C ARG A 170 14.28 -16.98 -3.65
N THR A 171 14.97 -18.08 -3.41
CA THR A 171 15.48 -18.49 -2.09
C THR A 171 16.79 -19.22 -2.30
N ASP A 172 17.72 -19.09 -1.35
CA ASP A 172 19.02 -19.76 -1.40
C ASP A 172 18.91 -21.24 -0.97
N HIS A 173 17.94 -21.55 -0.13
CA HIS A 173 17.67 -22.91 0.33
C HIS A 173 16.20 -23.27 0.13
N GLN A 174 15.93 -24.17 -0.82
CA GLN A 174 14.58 -24.65 -1.09
C GLN A 174 14.26 -25.87 -0.19
N PRO A 175 13.30 -25.75 0.75
CA PRO A 175 12.87 -26.89 1.55
C PRO A 175 12.18 -27.96 0.68
N PRO A 176 12.39 -29.25 0.94
CA PRO A 176 11.88 -30.35 0.10
C PRO A 176 10.35 -30.38 0.01
N GLN A 177 9.65 -29.96 1.06
CA GLN A 177 8.18 -29.85 1.10
C GLN A 177 7.63 -28.70 0.24
N CYS A 178 8.47 -27.74 -0.14
CA CYS A 178 8.07 -26.62 -0.99
C CYS A 178 8.47 -26.89 -2.44
N ALA A 179 7.61 -27.60 -3.15
CA ALA A 179 7.76 -27.78 -4.59
C ALA A 179 7.08 -26.63 -5.35
N LYS A 180 7.72 -26.16 -6.43
CA LYS A 180 7.05 -25.27 -7.39
C LYS A 180 5.90 -26.05 -8.02
N PRO A 181 4.66 -25.53 -8.01
CA PRO A 181 3.51 -26.30 -8.47
C PRO A 181 3.60 -26.59 -9.98
N ALA A 182 3.40 -27.86 -10.35
CA ALA A 182 3.33 -28.28 -11.75
C ALA A 182 1.98 -27.88 -12.39
N SER A 183 2.00 -27.45 -13.65
CA SER A 183 0.89 -26.84 -14.39
C SER A 183 -0.20 -27.81 -14.88
N LYS A 184 -0.56 -28.84 -14.12
CA LYS A 184 -1.37 -29.96 -14.65
C LYS A 184 -2.89 -29.80 -14.52
N ASP A 185 -3.40 -28.73 -13.91
CA ASP A 185 -4.86 -28.54 -13.79
C ASP A 185 -5.45 -27.91 -15.07
N LEU A 186 -5.78 -28.78 -16.03
CA LEU A 186 -6.36 -28.39 -17.32
C LEU A 186 -7.75 -27.74 -17.17
N ARG A 187 -8.55 -28.16 -16.20
CA ARG A 187 -9.90 -27.59 -15.98
C ARG A 187 -9.79 -26.14 -15.52
N THR A 188 -8.95 -25.88 -14.52
CA THR A 188 -8.72 -24.52 -14.03
C THR A 188 -8.15 -23.63 -15.14
N ALA A 189 -7.22 -24.15 -15.95
CA ALA A 189 -6.68 -23.42 -17.09
C ALA A 189 -7.76 -23.07 -18.14
N GLN A 190 -8.65 -24.00 -18.44
CA GLN A 190 -9.76 -23.80 -19.37
C GLN A 190 -10.75 -22.73 -18.85
N GLU A 191 -11.07 -22.76 -17.56
CA GLU A 191 -11.93 -21.74 -16.94
C GLU A 191 -11.29 -20.35 -16.95
N ASP A 192 -9.98 -20.26 -16.65
CA ASP A 192 -9.24 -18.98 -16.70
C ASP A 192 -9.24 -18.42 -18.13
N ALA A 193 -9.01 -19.29 -19.13
CA ALA A 193 -9.05 -18.91 -20.53
C ALA A 193 -10.43 -18.43 -20.96
N SER A 194 -11.49 -19.18 -20.61
CA SER A 194 -12.87 -18.83 -20.94
C SER A 194 -13.26 -17.47 -20.33
N ALA A 195 -12.88 -17.22 -19.09
CA ALA A 195 -13.14 -15.95 -18.40
C ALA A 195 -12.40 -14.76 -19.06
N ALA A 196 -11.14 -14.96 -19.46
CA ALA A 196 -10.36 -13.90 -20.12
C ALA A 196 -10.86 -13.62 -21.55
N THR A 197 -11.16 -14.65 -22.33
CA THR A 197 -11.69 -14.50 -23.71
C THR A 197 -13.04 -13.79 -23.72
N ALA A 198 -13.87 -13.94 -22.68
CA ALA A 198 -15.13 -13.20 -22.55
C ALA A 198 -14.95 -11.66 -22.47
N CYS A 199 -13.73 -11.18 -22.22
CA CYS A 199 -13.40 -9.75 -22.23
C CYS A 199 -13.06 -9.20 -23.63
N GLU A 200 -12.75 -10.05 -24.61
CA GLU A 200 -12.21 -9.63 -25.90
C GLU A 200 -13.15 -8.70 -26.69
N SER A 201 -14.46 -8.93 -26.58
CA SER A 201 -15.50 -8.11 -27.22
C SER A 201 -15.94 -6.90 -26.39
N ARG A 202 -15.35 -6.67 -25.20
CA ARG A 202 -15.77 -5.59 -24.31
C ARG A 202 -15.10 -4.26 -24.67
N PRO A 203 -15.83 -3.12 -24.66
CA PRO A 203 -15.26 -1.81 -24.98
C PRO A 203 -14.21 -1.33 -23.96
N ARG A 204 -14.21 -1.87 -22.74
CA ARG A 204 -13.18 -1.64 -21.71
C ARG A 204 -12.44 -2.94 -21.41
N LEU A 205 -11.68 -3.41 -22.40
CA LEU A 205 -10.93 -4.65 -22.33
C LEU A 205 -10.03 -4.71 -21.09
N GLU A 206 -9.22 -3.67 -20.84
CA GLU A 206 -8.25 -3.64 -19.74
C GLU A 206 -8.92 -3.77 -18.36
N ASP A 207 -10.02 -3.05 -18.14
CA ASP A 207 -10.81 -3.14 -16.91
C ASP A 207 -11.38 -4.54 -16.69
N CYS A 208 -11.88 -5.16 -17.77
CA CYS A 208 -12.42 -6.50 -17.73
C CYS A 208 -11.34 -7.53 -17.39
N LEU A 209 -10.21 -7.50 -18.10
CA LEU A 209 -9.08 -8.40 -17.87
C LEU A 209 -8.49 -8.23 -16.47
N ARG A 210 -8.38 -7.00 -15.96
CA ARG A 210 -7.94 -6.72 -14.59
C ARG A 210 -8.89 -7.35 -13.56
N ARG A 211 -10.20 -7.26 -13.78
CA ARG A 211 -11.19 -7.89 -12.91
C ARG A 211 -11.05 -9.42 -12.94
N VAL A 212 -10.95 -10.01 -14.13
CA VAL A 212 -10.73 -11.46 -14.30
C VAL A 212 -9.46 -11.90 -13.56
N PHE A 213 -8.35 -11.18 -13.71
CA PHE A 213 -7.12 -11.47 -12.96
C PHE A 213 -7.38 -11.48 -11.44
N TYR A 214 -8.04 -10.46 -10.90
CA TYR A 214 -8.33 -10.37 -9.46
C TYR A 214 -9.30 -11.44 -8.95
N GLU A 215 -10.34 -11.78 -9.70
CA GLU A 215 -11.30 -12.81 -9.33
C GLU A 215 -10.67 -14.20 -9.35
N ARG A 216 -9.97 -14.51 -10.44
CA ARG A 216 -9.34 -15.84 -10.64
C ARG A 216 -8.18 -16.05 -9.67
N THR A 217 -7.48 -15.01 -9.23
CA THR A 217 -6.39 -15.15 -8.25
C THR A 217 -6.82 -15.08 -6.79
N ARG A 218 -8.11 -14.79 -6.50
CA ARG A 218 -8.59 -14.56 -5.13
C ARG A 218 -8.28 -15.71 -4.16
N SER A 219 -8.38 -16.96 -4.60
CA SER A 219 -8.24 -18.14 -3.73
C SER A 219 -6.82 -18.35 -3.17
N VAL A 220 -5.81 -17.73 -3.77
CA VAL A 220 -4.41 -17.81 -3.31
C VAL A 220 -3.92 -16.49 -2.74
N THR A 221 -4.66 -15.41 -2.95
CA THR A 221 -4.24 -14.07 -2.56
C THR A 221 -4.41 -13.92 -1.04
N PRO A 222 -3.39 -13.43 -0.30
CA PRO A 222 -3.57 -13.06 1.09
C PRO A 222 -4.69 -12.02 1.24
N PRO A 223 -5.48 -12.06 2.32
CA PRO A 223 -6.52 -11.06 2.54
C PRO A 223 -5.92 -9.65 2.52
N ARG A 224 -6.66 -8.64 2.08
CA ARG A 224 -6.16 -7.26 2.13
C ARG A 224 -5.88 -6.87 3.58
N LEU A 225 -4.85 -6.06 3.78
CA LEU A 225 -4.58 -5.49 5.10
C LEU A 225 -5.38 -4.21 5.31
N GLN A 226 -5.88 -4.05 6.52
CA GLN A 226 -6.24 -2.77 7.10
C GLN A 226 -5.06 -2.26 7.94
N VAL A 227 -4.47 -1.15 7.52
CA VAL A 227 -3.39 -0.48 8.24
C VAL A 227 -3.96 0.75 8.92
N ARG A 228 -3.88 0.78 10.25
CA ARG A 228 -4.33 1.92 11.07
C ARG A 228 -3.11 2.55 11.71
N LEU A 229 -3.01 3.87 11.57
CA LEU A 229 -1.92 4.65 12.13
C LEU A 229 -2.42 5.41 13.36
N GLY A 230 -1.65 5.35 14.45
CA GLY A 230 -1.87 6.21 15.61
C GLY A 230 -1.22 7.58 15.41
N VAL A 231 -1.66 8.58 16.19
CA VAL A 231 -1.05 9.92 16.15
C VAL A 231 0.35 9.87 16.76
N ARG A 232 1.32 10.59 16.18
CA ARG A 232 2.63 10.83 16.81
C ARG A 232 2.42 11.52 18.17
N ASP A 233 3.10 11.02 19.19
CA ASP A 233 3.15 11.63 20.53
C ASP A 233 1.82 11.80 21.29
N GLU A 234 0.84 10.92 21.12
CA GLU A 234 -0.13 10.71 22.22
C GLU A 234 0.57 9.97 23.36
N SER A 235 1.11 10.76 24.29
CA SER A 235 1.46 10.34 25.64
C SER A 235 0.27 9.60 26.24
N GLN A 236 0.54 8.46 26.90
CA GLN A 236 -0.46 7.76 27.68
C GLN A 236 -0.99 8.73 28.77
N PRO A 237 -2.32 8.87 28.95
CA PRO A 237 -2.87 9.66 30.05
C PRO A 237 -2.47 9.09 31.41
#